data_AF-A0A139IKL5-F1
#
_entry.id   AF-A0A139IKL5-F1
#
_cell.length_a   1.000
_cell.length_b   1.000
_cell.length_c   1.000
_cell.angle_alpha   90.00
_cell.angle_beta   90.00
_cell.angle_gamma   90.00
#
_symmetry.space_group_name_H-M   'P 1'
#
loop_
_entity.id
_entity.type
_entity.pdbx_description
1 polymer ?
#
loop_
_entity_poly.entity_id
_entity_poly.type
_entity_poly.pdbx_seq_one_letter_code
_entity_poly.pdbx_strand_id
1 'polypeptide(L)'
;MAASWDIPMQEDGHVLVTIPDLFKSFLAAEPIIRPDYEKCQDDTAQWLTERLAFDAKAAKKLILADFTYFVQTWVPGTPYERFRLANDWTNLFFYYDDLFDDGELKNDPVRAQATVDRLFAAIDGDFVPADPHDPTLDYVDRNQAAHDEFWQRLRALASPGQRRRYRRSMFNYFSGALRQVLDCENHFEYDRSLGDILERRRDSVGMEGVLSLLYFAFDLEIDDAVMEDPKMKEIEGLCTDLFVLQNDVASHRKEEAENVTHNMVATCRLNGMSAQEAYDHTGAMIDARLDRLDQCIAELPYVDDQVATYVQGMKNVLIANVHWSFRGQRYFGSRNAEVRRTRVIDVLADPEYLKQMRKVSNGNKDKNKRDSVLDDSPKLKAQALDAGEVGEPAQTGASEEELQLELEEAQVLEDLERAKLRVVRVKRKLVEFRRGRSQVCRS
;
A
#
# COMPACT_ATOMS: atom_id res chain seq x y z
N MET A 1 30.56 -4.60 5.73
CA MET A 1 30.66 -3.17 5.38
C MET A 1 29.35 -2.51 5.76
N ALA A 2 29.40 -1.46 6.60
CA ALA A 2 28.21 -0.70 6.94
C ALA A 2 27.65 -0.10 5.65
N ALA A 3 26.35 -0.30 5.36
CA ALA A 3 25.65 0.60 4.46
C ALA A 3 25.62 1.93 5.21
N SER A 4 26.58 2.79 4.90
CA SER A 4 26.57 4.16 5.36
C SER A 4 25.35 4.79 4.71
N TRP A 5 24.36 5.17 5.51
CA TRP A 5 23.22 5.95 5.05
C TRP A 5 23.60 7.40 4.72
N ASP A 6 24.91 7.74 4.75
CA ASP A 6 25.42 8.98 4.18
C ASP A 6 25.41 8.84 2.67
N ILE A 7 24.35 9.37 2.05
CA ILE A 7 24.27 9.48 0.60
C ILE A 7 24.87 10.84 0.23
N PRO A 8 25.98 10.90 -0.53
CA PRO A 8 26.65 12.16 -0.86
C PRO A 8 25.72 13.12 -1.61
N MET A 9 25.88 14.44 -1.40
CA MET A 9 25.30 15.41 -2.33
C MET A 9 26.16 15.45 -3.59
N GLN A 10 25.53 15.19 -4.73
CA GLN A 10 26.11 15.24 -6.07
C GLN A 10 27.14 14.14 -6.36
N GLU A 11 26.63 13.02 -6.83
CA GLU A 11 27.38 12.04 -7.62
C GLU A 11 27.23 12.35 -9.11
N ASP A 12 28.22 11.95 -9.92
CA ASP A 12 28.14 12.08 -11.37
C ASP A 12 26.84 11.43 -11.89
N GLY A 13 26.04 12.21 -12.63
CA GLY A 13 24.75 11.75 -13.16
C GLY A 13 23.52 12.11 -12.31
N HIS A 14 23.68 12.88 -11.23
CA HIS A 14 22.57 13.44 -10.44
C HIS A 14 22.25 14.90 -10.81
N VAL A 15 21.00 15.30 -10.61
CA VAL A 15 20.52 16.70 -10.70
C VAL A 15 19.91 17.13 -9.36
N LEU A 16 20.07 18.41 -9.02
CA LEU A 16 19.42 18.98 -7.84
C LEU A 16 17.97 19.33 -8.17
N VAL A 17 17.08 19.01 -7.22
CA VAL A 17 15.66 19.38 -7.26
C VAL A 17 15.24 19.95 -5.91
N THR A 18 14.22 20.81 -5.95
CA THR A 18 13.55 21.29 -4.75
C THR A 18 12.25 20.51 -4.56
N ILE A 19 12.10 19.79 -3.44
CA ILE A 19 10.86 19.09 -3.08
C ILE A 19 9.79 20.10 -2.63
N PRO A 20 8.49 19.79 -2.79
CA PRO A 20 7.43 20.65 -2.29
C PRO A 20 7.53 20.86 -0.78
N ASP A 21 6.95 21.97 -0.29
CA ASP A 21 6.86 22.19 1.15
C ASP A 21 5.83 21.26 1.78
N LEU A 22 6.31 20.23 2.47
CA LEU A 22 5.47 19.26 3.18
C LEU A 22 5.06 19.75 4.59
N PHE A 23 5.68 20.81 5.13
CA PHE A 23 5.45 21.33 6.48
C PHE A 23 4.63 22.63 6.46
N LYS A 24 3.41 22.57 5.91
CA LYS A 24 2.52 23.72 5.78
C LYS A 24 1.12 23.48 6.36
N SER A 25 0.37 24.54 6.62
CA SER A 25 -0.94 24.46 7.29
C SER A 25 -0.83 23.65 8.60
N PHE A 26 -1.77 22.74 8.87
CA PHE A 26 -1.75 21.86 10.04
C PHE A 26 -0.61 20.83 10.01
N LEU A 27 -0.02 20.53 8.85
CA LEU A 27 1.09 19.56 8.74
C LEU A 27 2.36 20.04 9.45
N ALA A 28 2.51 21.36 9.64
CA ALA A 28 3.64 21.94 10.34
C ALA A 28 3.56 21.79 11.88
N ALA A 29 2.43 21.32 12.42
CA ALA A 29 2.25 21.15 13.85
C ALA A 29 3.27 20.14 14.41
N GLU A 30 3.97 20.52 15.48
CA GLU A 30 4.98 19.67 16.11
C GLU A 30 4.31 18.55 16.94
N PRO A 31 4.67 17.28 16.71
CA PRO A 31 4.11 16.16 17.46
C PRO A 31 4.37 16.24 18.96
N ILE A 32 3.35 15.93 19.75
CA ILE A 32 3.49 15.73 21.19
C ILE A 32 4.14 14.37 21.41
N ILE A 33 5.23 14.32 22.20
CA ILE A 33 5.89 13.07 22.55
C ILE A 33 5.29 12.52 23.84
N ARG A 34 4.79 11.28 23.78
CA ARG A 34 4.23 10.62 24.95
C ARG A 34 5.32 10.15 25.93
N PRO A 35 5.08 10.19 27.26
CA PRO A 35 6.06 9.70 28.25
C PRO A 35 6.36 8.20 28.16
N ASP A 36 5.42 7.42 27.63
CA ASP A 36 5.49 5.96 27.50
C ASP A 36 6.02 5.50 26.13
N TYR A 37 6.54 6.43 25.31
CA TYR A 37 7.04 6.18 23.95
C TYR A 37 8.22 5.19 23.91
N GLU A 38 9.29 5.42 24.68
CA GLU A 38 10.49 4.56 24.67
C GLU A 38 10.15 3.15 25.11
N LYS A 39 9.34 3.02 26.16
CA LYS A 39 8.83 1.74 26.64
C LYS A 39 8.08 0.98 25.54
N CYS A 40 7.19 1.65 24.81
CA CYS A 40 6.45 1.01 23.73
C CYS A 40 7.37 0.57 22.57
N GLN A 41 8.39 1.37 22.25
CA GLN A 41 9.38 0.98 21.23
C GLN A 41 10.14 -0.28 21.65
N ASP A 42 10.66 -0.31 22.88
CA ASP A 42 11.41 -1.45 23.40
C ASP A 42 10.56 -2.72 23.46
N ASP A 43 9.35 -2.63 24.01
CA ASP A 43 8.41 -3.75 24.07
C ASP A 43 8.11 -4.28 22.64
N THR A 44 8.03 -3.43 21.59
CA THR A 44 7.65 -3.86 20.21
C THR A 44 8.85 -4.48 19.54
N ALA A 45 10.02 -3.86 19.71
CA ALA A 45 11.27 -4.37 19.22
C ALA A 45 11.56 -5.76 19.80
N GLN A 46 11.38 -5.94 21.11
CA GLN A 46 11.55 -7.23 21.76
C GLN A 46 10.58 -8.27 21.18
N TRP A 47 9.28 -7.97 21.19
CA TRP A 47 8.25 -8.89 20.71
C TRP A 47 8.50 -9.33 19.26
N LEU A 48 8.72 -8.40 18.32
CA LEU A 48 8.96 -8.76 16.92
C LEU A 48 10.29 -9.48 16.72
N THR A 49 11.34 -9.12 17.45
CA THR A 49 12.63 -9.81 17.38
C THR A 49 12.50 -11.28 17.76
N GLU A 50 11.75 -11.56 18.82
CA GLU A 50 11.48 -12.93 19.27
C GLU A 50 10.61 -13.69 18.27
N ARG A 51 9.50 -13.10 17.79
CA ARG A 51 8.54 -13.79 16.92
C ARG A 51 9.05 -14.03 15.51
N LEU A 52 9.74 -13.07 14.94
CA LEU A 52 10.28 -13.15 13.58
C LEU A 52 11.71 -13.70 13.53
N ALA A 53 12.25 -14.10 14.68
CA ALA A 53 13.60 -14.63 14.83
C ALA A 53 14.68 -13.71 14.21
N PHE A 54 14.54 -12.41 14.45
CA PHE A 54 15.46 -11.42 13.89
C PHE A 54 16.88 -11.58 14.44
N ASP A 55 17.86 -11.44 13.53
CA ASP A 55 19.24 -11.24 13.95
C ASP A 55 19.44 -9.83 14.54
N ALA A 56 20.60 -9.60 15.16
CA ALA A 56 20.92 -8.31 15.78
C ALA A 56 20.87 -7.12 14.78
N LYS A 57 21.07 -7.38 13.48
CA LYS A 57 21.03 -6.34 12.45
C LYS A 57 19.60 -5.97 12.11
N ALA A 58 18.70 -6.94 11.95
CA ALA A 58 17.28 -6.74 11.72
C ALA A 58 16.60 -6.06 12.92
N ALA A 59 16.90 -6.52 14.15
CA ALA A 59 16.41 -5.88 15.37
C ALA A 59 16.86 -4.41 15.48
N LYS A 60 18.12 -4.11 15.14
CA LYS A 60 18.61 -2.72 15.11
C LYS A 60 17.90 -1.87 14.04
N LYS A 61 17.62 -2.44 12.86
CA LYS A 61 16.87 -1.74 11.80
C LYS A 61 15.45 -1.38 12.25
N LEU A 62 14.77 -2.29 12.96
CA LEU A 62 13.43 -2.05 13.51
C LEU A 62 13.41 -0.81 14.41
N ILE A 63 14.35 -0.72 15.36
CA ILE A 63 14.45 0.43 16.28
C ILE A 63 14.77 1.72 15.49
N LEU A 64 15.72 1.66 14.55
CA LEU A 64 16.12 2.83 13.76
C LEU A 64 15.05 3.32 12.78
N ALA A 65 14.12 2.45 12.36
CA ALA A 65 12.98 2.84 11.54
C ALA A 65 12.00 3.71 12.33
N ASP A 66 11.95 3.55 13.66
CA ASP A 66 11.20 4.38 14.58
C ASP A 66 9.72 4.57 14.18
N PHE A 67 9.05 3.48 13.79
CA PHE A 67 7.60 3.50 13.55
C PHE A 67 6.81 3.84 14.80
N THR A 68 7.37 3.62 16.00
CA THR A 68 6.77 4.09 17.25
C THR A 68 6.56 5.61 17.25
N TYR A 69 7.47 6.38 16.64
CA TYR A 69 7.29 7.83 16.53
C TYR A 69 6.16 8.18 15.55
N PHE A 70 6.03 7.42 14.47
CA PHE A 70 4.89 7.56 13.57
C PHE A 70 3.58 7.30 14.32
N VAL A 71 3.47 6.17 15.02
CA VAL A 71 2.24 5.77 15.72
C VAL A 71 1.86 6.72 16.84
N GLN A 72 2.79 7.07 17.71
CA GLN A 72 2.50 7.94 18.84
C GLN A 72 2.00 9.33 18.40
N THR A 73 2.39 9.77 17.19
CA THR A 73 2.01 11.07 16.63
C THR A 73 0.55 11.11 16.22
N TRP A 74 -0.02 10.00 15.72
CA TRP A 74 -1.42 9.95 15.31
C TRP A 74 -2.41 9.51 16.38
N VAL A 75 -1.91 8.92 17.47
CA VAL A 75 -2.69 8.62 18.69
C VAL A 75 -2.14 9.29 19.96
N PRO A 76 -1.98 10.63 19.96
CA PRO A 76 -1.56 11.33 21.16
C PRO A 76 -2.64 11.19 22.25
N GLY A 77 -2.24 10.82 23.47
CA GLY A 77 -3.13 10.78 24.63
C GLY A 77 -4.04 9.55 24.79
N THR A 78 -4.03 8.58 23.86
CA THR A 78 -4.76 7.30 24.03
C THR A 78 -4.21 6.42 25.17
N PRO A 79 -4.98 5.46 25.72
CA PRO A 79 -4.47 4.52 26.71
C PRO A 79 -3.28 3.68 26.21
N TYR A 80 -2.33 3.37 27.09
CA TYR A 80 -1.09 2.65 26.73
C TYR A 80 -1.36 1.34 25.98
N GLU A 81 -2.31 0.52 26.43
CA GLU A 81 -2.61 -0.78 25.82
C GLU A 81 -3.09 -0.64 24.36
N ARG A 82 -3.89 0.39 24.07
CA ARG A 82 -4.39 0.66 22.72
C ARG A 82 -3.29 1.23 21.82
N PHE A 83 -2.50 2.18 22.34
CA PHE A 83 -1.30 2.69 21.66
C PHE A 83 -0.32 1.56 21.34
N ARG A 84 -0.09 0.67 22.31
CA ARG A 84 0.80 -0.47 22.18
C ARG A 84 0.39 -1.40 21.03
N LEU A 85 -0.88 -1.72 20.93
CA LEU A 85 -1.38 -2.60 19.86
C LEU A 85 -1.37 -1.90 18.49
N ALA A 86 -1.72 -0.62 18.43
CA ALA A 86 -1.55 0.17 17.22
C ALA A 86 -0.07 0.19 16.75
N ASN A 87 0.87 0.26 17.70
CA ASN A 87 2.30 0.21 17.41
C ASN A 87 2.75 -1.15 16.91
N ASP A 88 2.33 -2.22 17.59
CA ASP A 88 2.62 -3.60 17.20
C ASP A 88 2.10 -3.92 15.80
N TRP A 89 0.87 -3.52 15.49
CA TRP A 89 0.30 -3.68 14.16
C TRP A 89 1.13 -2.94 13.11
N THR A 90 1.42 -1.66 13.35
CA THR A 90 2.12 -0.83 12.35
C THR A 90 3.50 -1.40 12.05
N ASN A 91 4.25 -1.82 13.06
CA ASN A 91 5.56 -2.42 12.85
C ASN A 91 5.47 -3.80 12.19
N LEU A 92 4.53 -4.65 12.60
CA LEU A 92 4.33 -5.97 12.00
C LEU A 92 3.88 -5.88 10.53
N PHE A 93 2.99 -4.93 10.23
CA PHE A 93 2.39 -4.78 8.90
C PHE A 93 3.43 -4.56 7.82
N PHE A 94 4.50 -3.79 8.08
CA PHE A 94 5.62 -3.65 7.12
C PHE A 94 6.28 -4.98 6.77
N TYR A 95 6.53 -5.85 7.77
CA TYR A 95 7.13 -7.16 7.50
C TYR A 95 6.18 -8.10 6.79
N TYR A 96 4.88 -7.93 7.00
CA TYR A 96 3.84 -8.70 6.34
C TYR A 96 3.64 -8.23 4.89
N ASP A 97 3.62 -6.91 4.64
CA ASP A 97 3.58 -6.27 3.32
C ASP A 97 4.79 -6.68 2.46
N ASP A 98 6.00 -6.63 3.06
CA ASP A 98 7.25 -7.08 2.43
C ASP A 98 7.15 -8.53 1.92
N LEU A 99 6.30 -9.40 2.48
CA LEU A 99 6.11 -10.76 1.95
C LEU A 99 5.52 -10.76 0.53
N PHE A 100 4.57 -9.87 0.28
CA PHE A 100 3.80 -9.79 -0.97
C PHE A 100 4.50 -8.93 -2.02
N ASP A 101 5.13 -7.83 -1.60
CA ASP A 101 5.77 -6.90 -2.53
C ASP A 101 7.13 -7.43 -2.99
N ASP A 102 8.06 -7.63 -2.05
CA ASP A 102 9.47 -7.93 -2.35
C ASP A 102 9.96 -9.30 -1.87
N GLY A 103 9.14 -10.01 -1.10
CA GLY A 103 9.49 -11.22 -0.37
C GLY A 103 9.08 -12.53 -1.03
N GLU A 104 8.87 -13.54 -0.20
CA GLU A 104 8.67 -14.93 -0.62
C GLU A 104 7.35 -15.18 -1.37
N LEU A 105 6.35 -14.30 -1.23
CA LEU A 105 5.01 -14.49 -1.81
C LEU A 105 4.84 -13.77 -3.16
N LYS A 106 5.73 -12.83 -3.51
CA LYS A 106 5.55 -11.95 -4.68
C LYS A 106 5.37 -12.65 -6.03
N ASN A 107 5.92 -13.86 -6.15
CA ASN A 107 5.83 -14.71 -7.35
C ASN A 107 5.21 -16.08 -7.04
N ASP A 108 4.50 -16.21 -5.92
CA ASP A 108 3.83 -17.46 -5.51
C ASP A 108 2.36 -17.17 -5.17
N PRO A 109 1.48 -17.01 -6.19
CA PRO A 109 0.06 -16.71 -5.97
C PRO A 109 -0.66 -17.79 -5.16
N VAL A 110 -0.20 -19.04 -5.22
CA VAL A 110 -0.81 -20.15 -4.47
C VAL A 110 -0.54 -20.01 -2.98
N ARG A 111 0.71 -19.73 -2.62
CA ARG A 111 1.09 -19.50 -1.23
C ARG A 111 0.55 -18.18 -0.71
N ALA A 112 0.58 -17.12 -1.52
CA ALA A 112 -0.02 -15.82 -1.19
C ALA A 112 -1.50 -15.96 -0.82
N GLN A 113 -2.29 -16.66 -1.67
CA GLN A 113 -3.71 -16.91 -1.38
C GLN A 113 -3.90 -17.72 -0.08
N ALA A 114 -3.11 -18.77 0.12
CA ALA A 114 -3.21 -19.59 1.33
C ALA A 114 -2.88 -18.79 2.61
N THR A 115 -1.91 -17.88 2.54
CA THR A 115 -1.56 -16.96 3.63
C THR A 115 -2.72 -16.02 3.95
N VAL A 116 -3.35 -15.41 2.93
CA VAL A 116 -4.51 -14.52 3.11
C VAL A 116 -5.72 -15.29 3.66
N ASP A 117 -5.99 -16.50 3.15
CA ASP A 117 -7.08 -17.36 3.64
C ASP A 117 -6.86 -17.69 5.14
N ARG A 118 -5.62 -17.97 5.56
CA ARG A 118 -5.28 -18.23 6.97
C ARG A 118 -5.49 -16.98 7.84
N LEU A 119 -5.10 -15.81 7.34
CA LEU A 119 -5.31 -14.54 8.03
C LEU A 119 -6.81 -14.26 8.27
N PHE A 120 -7.68 -14.49 7.27
CA PHE A 120 -9.12 -14.31 7.46
C PHE A 120 -9.75 -15.39 8.32
N ALA A 121 -9.26 -16.63 8.27
CA ALA A 121 -9.68 -17.67 9.21
C ALA A 121 -9.41 -17.25 10.67
N ALA A 122 -8.28 -16.58 10.92
CA ALA A 122 -7.96 -16.04 12.24
C ALA A 122 -8.85 -14.87 12.65
N ILE A 123 -9.18 -13.97 11.72
CA ILE A 123 -10.06 -12.82 11.95
C ILE A 123 -11.50 -13.26 12.24
N ASP A 124 -12.02 -14.17 11.42
CA ASP A 124 -13.43 -14.57 11.41
C ASP A 124 -13.78 -15.63 12.45
N GLY A 125 -12.84 -16.54 12.74
CA GLY A 125 -13.11 -17.74 13.50
C GLY A 125 -12.43 -17.82 14.86
N ASP A 126 -12.49 -19.02 15.43
CA ASP A 126 -11.60 -19.49 16.47
C ASP A 126 -10.51 -20.31 15.78
N PHE A 127 -9.33 -19.70 15.66
CA PHE A 127 -8.15 -20.37 15.14
C PHE A 127 -7.23 -20.72 16.31
N VAL A 128 -6.39 -21.74 16.12
CA VAL A 128 -5.34 -22.08 17.08
C VAL A 128 -4.04 -21.46 16.56
N PRO A 129 -3.45 -20.46 17.24
CA PRO A 129 -2.15 -19.93 16.85
C PRO A 129 -1.12 -21.04 16.80
N ALA A 130 -0.25 -20.97 15.80
CA ALA A 130 0.98 -21.74 15.84
C ALA A 130 1.80 -21.34 17.08
N ASP A 131 2.56 -22.28 17.64
CA ASP A 131 3.54 -21.94 18.66
C ASP A 131 4.61 -21.05 18.00
N PRO A 132 4.76 -19.77 18.40
CA PRO A 132 5.73 -18.87 17.80
C PRO A 132 7.19 -19.33 18.01
N HIS A 133 7.43 -20.26 18.93
CA HIS A 133 8.74 -20.85 19.18
C HIS A 133 8.98 -22.14 18.38
N ASP A 134 8.01 -22.60 17.57
CA ASP A 134 8.20 -23.75 16.72
C ASP A 134 9.35 -23.50 15.72
N PRO A 135 10.44 -24.29 15.78
CA PRO A 135 11.59 -24.11 14.91
C PRO A 135 11.32 -24.48 13.46
N THR A 136 10.17 -25.12 13.17
CA THR A 136 9.77 -25.51 11.81
C THR A 136 9.09 -24.39 11.04
N LEU A 137 8.66 -23.31 11.71
CA LEU A 137 8.07 -22.15 11.05
C LEU A 137 9.13 -21.41 10.24
N ASP A 138 8.85 -21.23 8.96
CA ASP A 138 9.59 -20.32 8.09
C ASP A 138 9.15 -18.86 8.28
N TYR A 139 9.72 -17.95 7.50
CA TYR A 139 9.51 -16.52 7.67
C TYR A 139 8.04 -16.09 7.43
N VAL A 140 7.35 -16.69 6.46
CA VAL A 140 5.93 -16.41 6.18
C VAL A 140 5.08 -16.89 7.36
N ASP A 141 5.31 -18.12 7.84
CA ASP A 141 4.52 -18.68 8.92
C ASP A 141 4.79 -17.99 10.28
N ARG A 142 5.99 -17.46 10.49
CA ARG A 142 6.31 -16.60 11.65
C ARG A 142 5.55 -15.28 11.63
N ASN A 143 5.46 -14.62 10.47
CA ASN A 143 4.67 -13.40 10.31
C ASN A 143 3.18 -13.67 10.59
N GLN A 144 2.67 -14.81 10.12
CA GLN A 144 1.29 -15.19 10.43
C GLN A 144 1.10 -15.48 11.92
N ALA A 145 2.01 -16.20 12.59
CA ALA A 145 1.92 -16.45 14.03
C ALA A 145 2.01 -15.15 14.87
N ALA A 146 2.79 -14.16 14.43
CA ALA A 146 2.84 -12.85 15.06
C ALA A 146 1.52 -12.07 14.86
N HIS A 147 0.93 -12.13 13.66
CA HIS A 147 -0.38 -11.54 13.38
C HIS A 147 -1.47 -12.17 14.22
N ASP A 148 -1.48 -13.49 14.31
CA ASP A 148 -2.37 -14.29 15.13
C ASP A 148 -2.37 -13.83 16.61
N GLU A 149 -1.18 -13.68 17.21
CA GLU A 149 -1.01 -13.19 18.59
C GLU A 149 -1.43 -11.72 18.75
N PHE A 150 -1.09 -10.86 17.79
CA PHE A 150 -1.57 -9.48 17.76
C PHE A 150 -3.10 -9.43 17.72
N TRP A 151 -3.72 -10.19 16.82
CA TRP A 151 -5.16 -10.19 16.63
C TRP A 151 -5.88 -10.67 17.88
N GLN A 152 -5.37 -11.69 18.57
CA GLN A 152 -5.95 -12.11 19.86
C GLN A 152 -5.96 -10.99 20.89
N ARG A 153 -4.87 -10.23 21.01
CA ARG A 153 -4.77 -9.09 21.94
C ARG A 153 -5.70 -7.95 21.53
N LEU A 154 -5.78 -7.62 20.25
CA LEU A 154 -6.70 -6.60 19.75
C LEU A 154 -8.17 -7.02 19.93
N ARG A 155 -8.53 -8.26 19.57
CA ARG A 155 -9.89 -8.81 19.66
C ARG A 155 -10.44 -8.80 21.08
N ALA A 156 -9.56 -8.96 22.09
CA ALA A 156 -9.94 -8.92 23.50
C ALA A 156 -10.36 -7.53 23.99
N LEU A 157 -9.89 -6.46 23.33
CA LEU A 157 -10.17 -5.06 23.70
C LEU A 157 -11.14 -4.37 22.73
N ALA A 158 -11.14 -4.78 21.46
CA ALA A 158 -11.89 -4.13 20.40
C ALA A 158 -13.38 -4.48 20.44
N SER A 159 -14.23 -3.49 20.24
CA SER A 159 -15.67 -3.67 20.12
C SER A 159 -16.02 -4.53 18.88
N PRO A 160 -17.26 -5.07 18.79
CA PRO A 160 -17.72 -5.70 17.56
C PRO A 160 -17.64 -4.78 16.32
N GLY A 161 -17.92 -3.48 16.47
CA GLY A 161 -17.84 -2.50 15.38
C GLY A 161 -16.41 -2.31 14.90
N GLN A 162 -15.49 -2.06 15.83
CA GLN A 162 -14.06 -1.92 15.55
C GLN A 162 -13.48 -3.16 14.86
N ARG A 163 -13.87 -4.37 15.30
CA ARG A 163 -13.45 -5.64 14.66
C ARG A 163 -13.97 -5.77 13.23
N ARG A 164 -15.21 -5.35 12.94
CA ARG A 164 -15.75 -5.36 11.56
C ARG A 164 -14.99 -4.39 10.67
N ARG A 165 -14.68 -3.18 11.15
CA ARG A 165 -13.90 -2.18 10.39
C ARG A 165 -12.49 -2.67 10.08
N TYR A 166 -11.80 -3.24 11.07
CA TYR A 166 -10.49 -3.85 10.86
C TYR A 166 -10.53 -4.99 9.83
N ARG A 167 -11.52 -5.89 9.94
CA ARG A 167 -11.69 -6.96 8.94
C ARG A 167 -11.85 -6.41 7.53
N ARG A 168 -12.69 -5.38 7.34
CA ARG A 168 -12.92 -4.76 6.04
C ARG A 168 -11.62 -4.13 5.50
N SER A 169 -10.86 -3.39 6.31
CA SER A 169 -9.60 -2.79 5.87
C SER A 169 -8.57 -3.85 5.47
N MET A 170 -8.44 -4.94 6.23
CA MET A 170 -7.54 -6.03 5.85
C MET A 170 -8.00 -6.71 4.55
N PHE A 171 -9.31 -6.82 4.31
CA PHE A 171 -9.86 -7.44 3.09
C PHE A 171 -9.52 -6.63 1.85
N ASN A 172 -9.73 -5.32 1.91
CA ASN A 172 -9.44 -4.42 0.80
C ASN A 172 -7.94 -4.46 0.46
N TYR A 173 -7.07 -4.29 1.47
CA TYR A 173 -5.63 -4.31 1.28
C TYR A 173 -5.12 -5.64 0.71
N PHE A 174 -5.49 -6.79 1.30
CA PHE A 174 -4.99 -8.08 0.79
C PHE A 174 -5.60 -8.48 -0.56
N SER A 175 -6.79 -7.98 -0.90
CA SER A 175 -7.33 -8.13 -2.25
C SER A 175 -6.46 -7.39 -3.27
N GLY A 176 -6.01 -6.19 -2.94
CA GLY A 176 -5.03 -5.43 -3.73
C GLY A 176 -3.68 -6.14 -3.85
N ALA A 177 -3.12 -6.60 -2.72
CA ALA A 177 -1.84 -7.32 -2.70
C ALA A 177 -1.88 -8.62 -3.53
N LEU A 178 -2.95 -9.41 -3.44
CA LEU A 178 -3.12 -10.61 -4.27
C LEU A 178 -3.24 -10.27 -5.76
N ARG A 179 -3.95 -9.18 -6.08
CA ARG A 179 -4.03 -8.68 -7.46
C ARG A 179 -2.64 -8.31 -7.99
N GLN A 180 -1.82 -7.64 -7.19
CA GLN A 180 -0.44 -7.30 -7.57
C GLN A 180 0.41 -8.55 -7.82
N VAL A 181 0.32 -9.57 -6.95
CA VAL A 181 1.03 -10.86 -7.16
C VAL A 181 0.62 -11.51 -8.48
N LEU A 182 -0.68 -11.50 -8.80
CA LEU A 182 -1.20 -12.03 -10.06
C LEU A 182 -0.77 -11.20 -11.27
N ASP A 183 -0.76 -9.88 -11.17
CA ASP A 183 -0.31 -8.99 -12.24
C ASP A 183 1.18 -9.22 -12.56
N CYS A 184 2.01 -9.37 -11.53
CA CYS A 184 3.43 -9.73 -11.65
C CYS A 184 3.62 -11.08 -12.36
N GLU A 185 2.87 -12.12 -11.95
CA GLU A 185 2.91 -13.44 -12.59
C GLU A 185 2.51 -13.38 -14.08
N ASN A 186 1.52 -12.54 -14.41
CA ASN A 186 0.99 -12.41 -15.77
C ASN A 186 1.75 -11.39 -16.64
N HIS A 187 2.81 -10.76 -16.12
CA HIS A 187 3.53 -9.68 -16.78
C HIS A 187 2.60 -8.55 -17.27
N PHE A 188 1.60 -8.21 -16.43
CA PHE A 188 0.66 -7.16 -16.76
C PHE A 188 1.39 -5.81 -16.79
N GLU A 189 1.27 -5.07 -17.90
CA GLU A 189 1.77 -3.71 -18.01
C GLU A 189 0.64 -2.73 -17.68
N TYR A 190 0.87 -1.92 -16.64
CA TYR A 190 -0.08 -0.90 -16.23
C TYR A 190 -0.10 0.29 -17.19
N ASP A 191 -1.28 0.91 -17.34
CA ASP A 191 -1.36 2.25 -17.89
C ASP A 191 -0.57 3.19 -16.95
N ARG A 192 0.20 4.07 -17.57
CA ARG A 192 1.08 5.03 -16.88
C ARG A 192 0.37 6.36 -16.68
N SER A 193 -0.95 6.38 -16.75
CA SER A 193 -1.72 7.58 -16.46
C SER A 193 -1.55 7.98 -14.99
N LEU A 194 -1.64 9.28 -14.71
CA LEU A 194 -1.53 9.80 -13.34
C LEU A 194 -2.71 9.37 -12.46
N GLY A 195 -3.89 9.11 -13.06
CA GLY A 195 -5.05 8.59 -12.34
C GLY A 195 -4.83 7.16 -11.89
N ASP A 196 -4.38 6.29 -12.80
CA ASP A 196 -4.19 4.87 -12.51
C ASP A 196 -3.12 4.64 -11.43
N ILE A 197 -2.00 5.38 -11.48
CA ILE A 197 -0.98 5.25 -10.44
C ILE A 197 -1.52 5.71 -9.09
N LEU A 198 -2.33 6.78 -9.03
CA LEU A 198 -2.87 7.26 -7.76
C LEU A 198 -3.84 6.24 -7.15
N GLU A 199 -4.73 5.67 -7.96
CA GLU A 199 -5.66 4.62 -7.51
C GLU A 199 -4.91 3.40 -7.00
N ARG A 200 -3.91 2.91 -7.73
CA ARG A 200 -3.08 1.79 -7.26
C ARG A 200 -2.34 2.12 -5.97
N ARG A 201 -1.84 3.36 -5.84
CA ARG A 201 -1.15 3.76 -4.62
C ARG A 201 -2.11 3.75 -3.43
N ARG A 202 -3.38 4.16 -3.57
CA ARG A 202 -4.40 4.03 -2.52
C ARG A 202 -4.53 2.60 -2.02
N ASP A 203 -4.58 1.63 -2.93
CA ASP A 203 -4.72 0.20 -2.58
C ASP A 203 -3.47 -0.34 -1.86
N SER A 204 -2.28 0.13 -2.24
CA SER A 204 -1.00 -0.41 -1.74
C SER A 204 -0.42 0.28 -0.51
N VAL A 205 -0.82 1.53 -0.20
CA VAL A 205 -0.14 2.35 0.82
C VAL A 205 -0.47 1.92 2.27
N GLY A 206 -1.47 1.05 2.45
CA GLY A 206 -1.87 0.53 3.76
C GLY A 206 -2.65 1.52 4.64
N MET A 207 -3.09 2.66 4.08
CA MET A 207 -3.77 3.72 4.85
C MET A 207 -5.08 3.24 5.49
N GLU A 208 -5.86 2.40 4.81
CA GLU A 208 -7.11 1.87 5.38
C GLU A 208 -6.89 1.09 6.68
N GLY A 209 -5.77 0.38 6.81
CA GLY A 209 -5.42 -0.31 8.05
C GLY A 209 -5.10 0.67 9.19
N VAL A 210 -4.43 1.79 8.88
CA VAL A 210 -4.19 2.86 9.86
C VAL A 210 -5.51 3.54 10.26
N LEU A 211 -6.39 3.81 9.30
CA LEU A 211 -7.71 4.40 9.55
C LEU A 211 -8.57 3.49 10.45
N SER A 212 -8.58 2.18 10.20
CA SER A 212 -9.32 1.24 11.05
C SER A 212 -8.75 1.18 12.48
N LEU A 213 -7.44 1.38 12.65
CA LEU A 213 -6.83 1.50 13.97
C LEU A 213 -7.13 2.82 14.70
N LEU A 214 -7.53 3.90 14.03
CA LEU A 214 -8.00 5.11 14.72
C LEU A 214 -9.24 4.82 15.54
N TYR A 215 -10.19 4.03 15.00
CA TYR A 215 -11.37 3.58 15.75
C TYR A 215 -10.98 2.83 17.01
N PHE A 216 -10.07 1.87 16.87
CA PHE A 216 -9.59 1.12 18.01
C PHE A 216 -8.83 2.01 18.99
N ALA A 217 -7.92 2.86 18.54
CA ALA A 217 -7.04 3.57 19.45
C ALA A 217 -7.75 4.65 20.27
N PHE A 218 -8.73 5.34 19.65
CA PHE A 218 -9.56 6.35 20.30
C PHE A 218 -10.88 5.81 20.87
N ASP A 219 -11.11 4.51 20.76
CA ASP A 219 -12.34 3.83 21.20
C ASP A 219 -13.62 4.42 20.59
N LEU A 220 -13.59 4.63 19.27
CA LEU A 220 -14.69 5.25 18.53
C LEU A 220 -15.75 4.22 18.15
N GLU A 221 -17.01 4.63 18.29
CA GLU A 221 -18.23 3.98 17.83
C GLU A 221 -19.01 5.00 16.98
N ILE A 222 -18.61 5.11 15.72
CA ILE A 222 -19.26 5.98 14.72
C ILE A 222 -20.19 5.10 13.89
N ASP A 223 -21.43 5.56 13.71
CA ASP A 223 -22.45 4.88 12.92
C ASP A 223 -22.04 4.78 11.45
N ASP A 224 -22.35 3.65 10.82
CA ASP A 224 -22.05 3.43 9.40
C ASP A 224 -22.69 4.48 8.51
N ALA A 225 -23.89 4.98 8.84
CA ALA A 225 -24.55 6.05 8.09
C ALA A 225 -23.72 7.36 8.01
N VAL A 226 -22.91 7.66 9.04
CA VAL A 226 -21.99 8.81 9.01
C VAL A 226 -20.79 8.54 8.13
N MET A 227 -20.30 7.29 8.13
CA MET A 227 -19.17 6.88 7.31
C MET A 227 -19.52 6.71 5.83
N GLU A 228 -20.78 6.38 5.54
CA GLU A 228 -21.32 6.31 4.20
C GLU A 228 -21.65 7.70 3.61
N ASP A 229 -21.60 8.77 4.42
CA ASP A 229 -21.79 10.14 3.95
C ASP A 229 -20.74 10.46 2.86
N PRO A 230 -21.15 11.00 1.69
CA PRO A 230 -20.23 11.30 0.60
C PRO A 230 -19.08 12.23 1.00
N LYS A 231 -19.29 13.15 1.95
CA LYS A 231 -18.23 14.04 2.45
C LYS A 231 -17.24 13.30 3.33
N MET A 232 -17.69 12.37 4.17
CA MET A 232 -16.77 11.54 4.96
C MET A 232 -15.90 10.67 4.06
N LYS A 233 -16.49 10.01 3.05
CA LYS A 233 -15.74 9.25 2.03
C LYS A 233 -14.74 10.12 1.27
N GLU A 234 -15.14 11.33 0.89
CA GLU A 234 -14.25 12.30 0.23
C GLU A 234 -13.08 12.70 1.15
N ILE A 235 -13.33 12.92 2.44
CA ILE A 235 -12.29 13.22 3.44
C ILE A 235 -11.30 12.04 3.57
N GLU A 236 -11.77 10.80 3.72
CA GLU A 236 -10.90 9.62 3.81
C GLU A 236 -10.06 9.43 2.54
N GLY A 237 -10.67 9.62 1.36
CA GLY A 237 -9.98 9.56 0.08
C GLY A 237 -8.90 10.64 -0.07
N LEU A 238 -9.20 11.89 0.33
CA LEU A 238 -8.24 13.00 0.31
C LEU A 238 -7.10 12.77 1.29
N CYS A 239 -7.37 12.24 2.49
CA CYS A 239 -6.34 11.89 3.46
C CYS A 239 -5.44 10.78 2.91
N THR A 240 -6.01 9.77 2.28
CA THR A 240 -5.24 8.69 1.63
C THR A 240 -4.36 9.23 0.51
N ASP A 241 -4.89 10.09 -0.36
CA ASP A 241 -4.10 10.73 -1.41
C ASP A 241 -2.95 11.57 -0.86
N LEU A 242 -3.22 12.37 0.17
CA LEU A 242 -2.18 13.19 0.80
C LEU A 242 -1.09 12.33 1.40
N PHE A 243 -1.45 11.23 2.06
CA PHE A 243 -0.49 10.28 2.62
C PHE A 243 0.39 9.65 1.53
N VAL A 244 -0.24 9.19 0.43
CA VAL A 244 0.46 8.66 -0.76
C VAL A 244 1.43 9.69 -1.32
N LEU A 245 0.97 10.90 -1.64
CA LEU A 245 1.78 11.90 -2.33
C LEU A 245 2.93 12.41 -1.45
N GLN A 246 2.70 12.56 -0.14
CA GLN A 246 3.75 12.88 0.83
C GLN A 246 4.83 11.79 0.88
N ASN A 247 4.40 10.52 0.92
CA ASN A 247 5.32 9.39 0.91
C ASN A 247 6.11 9.36 -0.39
N ASP A 248 5.45 9.45 -1.54
CA ASP A 248 6.07 9.39 -2.86
C ASP A 248 7.14 10.49 -3.05
N VAL A 249 6.88 11.71 -2.57
CA VAL A 249 7.88 12.79 -2.56
C VAL A 249 9.09 12.44 -1.69
N ALA A 250 8.86 11.92 -0.48
CA ALA A 250 9.94 11.61 0.47
C ALA A 250 10.76 10.38 0.03
N SER A 251 10.09 9.36 -0.52
CA SER A 251 10.69 8.06 -0.83
C SER A 251 11.29 7.99 -2.23
N HIS A 252 10.86 8.83 -3.18
CA HIS A 252 11.25 8.73 -4.61
C HIS A 252 12.76 8.59 -4.81
N ARG A 253 13.59 9.38 -4.10
CA ARG A 253 15.05 9.31 -4.26
C ARG A 253 15.63 7.93 -3.88
N LYS A 254 15.07 7.30 -2.86
CA LYS A 254 15.49 5.96 -2.42
C LYS A 254 14.95 4.90 -3.39
N GLU A 255 13.69 5.03 -3.80
CA GLU A 255 13.01 4.13 -4.71
C GLU A 255 13.58 4.15 -6.14
N GLU A 256 13.98 5.31 -6.67
CA GLU A 256 14.59 5.39 -8.01
C GLU A 256 15.94 4.67 -8.07
N ALA A 257 16.70 4.67 -6.97
CA ALA A 257 17.97 3.94 -6.87
C ALA A 257 17.75 2.41 -6.87
N GLU A 258 16.55 1.98 -6.48
CA GLU A 258 16.08 0.59 -6.48
C GLU A 258 15.28 0.25 -7.76
N ASN A 259 15.16 1.20 -8.70
CA ASN A 259 14.39 1.09 -9.94
C ASN A 259 12.88 0.81 -9.74
N VAL A 260 12.33 1.29 -8.62
CA VAL A 260 10.90 1.20 -8.31
C VAL A 260 10.15 2.31 -9.06
N THR A 261 9.08 1.95 -9.76
CA THR A 261 8.25 2.89 -10.56
C THR A 261 6.86 3.12 -9.98
N HIS A 262 6.53 2.42 -8.88
CA HIS A 262 5.28 2.54 -8.15
C HIS A 262 5.25 3.81 -7.27
N ASN A 263 5.38 4.96 -7.94
CA ASN A 263 5.54 6.28 -7.33
C ASN A 263 5.05 7.37 -8.30
N MET A 264 4.33 8.37 -7.79
CA MET A 264 3.76 9.48 -8.58
C MET A 264 4.84 10.30 -9.29
N VAL A 265 5.95 10.63 -8.61
CA VAL A 265 7.06 11.40 -9.20
C VAL A 265 7.73 10.59 -10.31
N ALA A 266 7.92 9.28 -10.10
CA ALA A 266 8.47 8.40 -11.13
C ALA A 266 7.55 8.32 -12.35
N THR A 267 6.24 8.20 -12.14
CA THR A 267 5.22 8.18 -13.20
C THR A 267 5.17 9.51 -13.96
N CYS A 268 5.26 10.65 -13.28
CA CYS A 268 5.37 11.96 -13.93
C CYS A 268 6.59 12.03 -14.87
N ARG A 269 7.75 11.53 -14.43
CA ARG A 269 8.97 11.46 -15.26
C ARG A 269 8.83 10.50 -16.44
N LEU A 270 8.17 9.36 -16.24
CA LEU A 270 7.83 8.41 -17.33
C LEU A 270 6.89 9.05 -18.36
N ASN A 271 6.09 10.03 -17.97
CA ASN A 271 5.25 10.83 -18.88
C ASN A 271 5.98 12.02 -19.51
N GLY A 272 7.30 12.09 -19.38
CA GLY A 272 8.15 13.04 -20.09
C GLY A 272 8.47 14.32 -19.32
N MET A 273 8.02 14.46 -18.07
CA MET A 273 8.40 15.59 -17.22
C MET A 273 9.89 15.48 -16.82
N SER A 274 10.57 16.63 -16.73
CA SER A 274 11.87 16.70 -16.05
C SER A 274 11.74 16.36 -14.56
N ALA A 275 12.86 16.15 -13.88
CA ALA A 275 12.85 15.84 -12.46
C ALA A 275 12.18 16.96 -11.63
N GLN A 276 12.50 18.24 -11.89
CA GLN A 276 11.90 19.34 -11.16
C GLN A 276 10.39 19.48 -11.47
N GLU A 277 10.00 19.39 -12.74
CA GLU A 277 8.58 19.46 -13.14
C GLU A 277 7.74 18.35 -12.48
N ALA A 278 8.31 17.15 -12.30
CA ALA A 278 7.61 16.05 -11.63
C ALA A 278 7.38 16.33 -10.13
N TYR A 279 8.36 16.90 -9.41
CA TYR A 279 8.19 17.32 -8.02
C TYR A 279 7.21 18.50 -7.89
N ASP A 280 7.29 19.48 -8.80
CA ASP A 280 6.38 20.64 -8.83
C ASP A 280 4.93 20.19 -9.10
N HIS A 281 4.73 19.25 -10.03
CA HIS A 281 3.42 18.70 -10.33
C HIS A 281 2.84 17.94 -9.14
N THR A 282 3.63 17.06 -8.52
CA THR A 282 3.22 16.31 -7.32
C THR A 282 2.92 17.27 -6.15
N GLY A 283 3.70 18.35 -6.01
CA GLY A 283 3.43 19.43 -5.08
C GLY A 283 2.08 20.09 -5.32
N ALA A 284 1.79 20.49 -6.55
CA ALA A 284 0.48 21.09 -6.90
C ALA A 284 -0.70 20.14 -6.61
N MET A 285 -0.50 18.81 -6.78
CA MET A 285 -1.50 17.81 -6.41
C MET A 285 -1.77 17.78 -4.90
N ILE A 286 -0.72 17.90 -4.07
CA ILE A 286 -0.83 17.99 -2.61
C ILE A 286 -1.57 19.27 -2.21
N ASP A 287 -1.22 20.41 -2.81
CA ASP A 287 -1.81 21.72 -2.55
C ASP A 287 -3.33 21.70 -2.78
N ALA A 288 -3.75 21.23 -3.96
CA ALA A 288 -5.16 21.14 -4.32
C ALA A 288 -5.97 20.24 -3.37
N ARG A 289 -5.35 19.16 -2.86
CA ARG A 289 -6.00 18.22 -1.94
C ARG A 289 -6.11 18.76 -0.52
N LEU A 290 -5.13 19.52 -0.05
CA LEU A 290 -5.22 20.22 1.23
C LEU A 290 -6.34 21.25 1.21
N ASP A 291 -6.41 22.07 0.15
CA ASP A 291 -7.47 23.06 -0.02
C ASP A 291 -8.85 22.40 -0.07
N ARG A 292 -8.96 21.26 -0.77
CA ARG A 292 -10.22 20.51 -0.84
C ARG A 292 -10.59 19.85 0.48
N LEU A 293 -9.62 19.29 1.20
CA LEU A 293 -9.84 18.67 2.51
C LEU A 293 -10.43 19.68 3.50
N ASP A 294 -9.86 20.89 3.56
CA ASP A 294 -10.36 21.94 4.44
C ASP A 294 -11.80 22.34 4.10
N GLN A 295 -12.16 22.39 2.81
CA GLN A 295 -13.53 22.63 2.36
C GLN A 295 -14.48 21.48 2.76
N CYS A 296 -14.09 20.24 2.49
CA CYS A 296 -14.93 19.06 2.79
C CYS A 296 -15.20 18.93 4.30
N ILE A 297 -14.20 19.20 5.15
CA ILE A 297 -14.37 19.20 6.61
C ILE A 297 -15.37 20.30 7.02
N ALA A 298 -15.30 21.49 6.42
CA ALA A 298 -16.23 22.57 6.72
C ALA A 298 -17.67 22.31 6.21
N GLU A 299 -17.81 21.47 5.18
CA GLU A 299 -19.09 21.07 4.58
C GLU A 299 -19.73 19.85 5.25
N LEU A 300 -19.06 19.21 6.23
CA LEU A 300 -19.54 17.99 6.87
C LEU A 300 -20.85 18.29 7.65
N PRO A 301 -21.97 17.62 7.35
CA PRO A 301 -23.29 18.02 7.85
C PRO A 301 -23.49 17.75 9.34
N TYR A 302 -22.71 16.82 9.90
CA TYR A 302 -22.77 16.42 11.30
C TYR A 302 -21.37 16.16 11.84
N VAL A 303 -21.05 16.80 12.97
CA VAL A 303 -19.77 16.64 13.67
C VAL A 303 -20.05 16.55 15.16
N ASP A 304 -20.23 15.34 15.68
CA ASP A 304 -20.12 15.11 17.12
C ASP A 304 -18.65 14.92 17.54
N ASP A 305 -18.44 14.73 18.84
CA ASP A 305 -17.10 14.60 19.42
C ASP A 305 -16.34 13.38 18.86
N GLN A 306 -17.03 12.29 18.50
CA GLN A 306 -16.39 11.10 17.95
C GLN A 306 -15.96 11.32 16.50
N VAL A 307 -16.82 11.92 15.68
CA VAL A 307 -16.50 12.31 14.31
C VAL A 307 -15.38 13.33 14.28
N ALA A 308 -15.42 14.34 15.15
CA ALA A 308 -14.34 15.31 15.30
C ALA A 308 -13.00 14.65 15.68
N THR A 309 -13.03 13.68 16.60
CA THR A 309 -11.85 12.92 17.01
C THR A 309 -11.30 12.09 15.86
N TYR A 310 -12.16 11.47 15.06
CA TYR A 310 -11.74 10.70 13.87
C TYR A 310 -11.07 11.59 12.82
N VAL A 311 -11.70 12.71 12.46
CA VAL A 311 -11.14 13.69 11.52
C VAL A 311 -9.81 14.24 12.01
N GLN A 312 -9.70 14.56 13.30
CA GLN A 312 -8.43 15.00 13.88
C GLN A 312 -7.38 13.88 13.87
N GLY A 313 -7.79 12.63 14.13
CA GLY A 313 -6.93 11.45 14.00
C GLY A 313 -6.34 11.31 12.60
N MET A 314 -7.15 11.45 11.55
CA MET A 314 -6.68 11.44 10.16
C MET A 314 -5.67 12.55 9.87
N LYS A 315 -5.94 13.78 10.33
CA LYS A 315 -4.98 14.89 10.23
C LYS A 315 -3.67 14.58 10.96
N ASN A 316 -3.74 13.93 12.12
CA ASN A 316 -2.55 13.52 12.85
C ASN A 316 -1.76 12.41 12.12
N VAL A 317 -2.43 11.51 11.38
CA VAL A 317 -1.73 10.52 10.52
C VAL A 317 -0.91 11.21 9.42
N LEU A 318 -1.45 12.27 8.82
CA LEU A 318 -0.72 13.07 7.83
C LEU A 318 0.48 13.81 8.44
N ILE A 319 0.30 14.40 9.64
CA ILE A 319 1.40 14.98 10.42
C ILE A 319 2.46 13.91 10.71
N ALA A 320 2.03 12.75 11.19
CA ALA A 320 2.91 11.63 11.51
C ALA A 320 3.76 11.22 10.30
N ASN A 321 3.15 11.09 9.13
CA ASN A 321 3.84 10.70 7.90
C ASN A 321 4.96 11.68 7.52
N VAL A 322 4.64 12.98 7.51
CA VAL A 322 5.62 14.03 7.18
C VAL A 322 6.73 14.06 8.22
N HIS A 323 6.41 14.14 9.51
CA HIS A 323 7.45 14.25 10.54
C HIS A 323 8.32 13.00 10.63
N TRP A 324 7.73 11.81 10.53
CA TRP A 324 8.47 10.55 10.53
C TRP A 324 9.41 10.44 9.32
N SER A 325 8.97 10.89 8.14
CA SER A 325 9.78 10.88 6.91
C SER A 325 11.07 11.71 7.02
N PHE A 326 11.11 12.70 7.92
CA PHE A 326 12.29 13.53 8.20
C PHE A 326 12.91 13.25 9.57
N ARG A 327 12.58 12.12 10.21
CA ARG A 327 13.14 11.73 11.51
C ARG A 327 14.13 10.58 11.39
N GLY A 328 13.66 9.45 10.86
CA GLY A 328 14.48 8.26 10.68
C GLY A 328 15.49 8.40 9.54
N GLN A 329 16.48 7.52 9.45
CA GLN A 329 17.47 7.55 8.36
C GLN A 329 16.96 6.91 7.05
N ARG A 330 15.66 6.57 6.98
CA ARG A 330 15.07 5.79 5.88
C ARG A 330 15.17 6.47 4.52
N TYR A 331 14.90 7.78 4.45
CA TYR A 331 14.81 8.50 3.17
C TYR A 331 16.00 9.42 2.91
N PHE A 332 16.36 10.28 3.87
CA PHE A 332 17.43 11.27 3.69
C PHE A 332 18.68 10.99 4.53
N GLY A 333 18.75 9.84 5.20
CA GLY A 333 19.91 9.46 6.02
C GLY A 333 20.18 10.46 7.15
N SER A 334 21.44 10.86 7.30
CA SER A 334 21.87 11.88 8.27
C SER A 334 21.43 13.32 7.90
N ARG A 335 20.93 13.54 6.68
CA ARG A 335 20.65 14.87 6.10
C ARG A 335 19.23 15.38 6.37
N ASN A 336 18.41 14.68 7.15
CA ASN A 336 17.03 15.04 7.44
C ASN A 336 16.82 16.52 7.78
N ALA A 337 17.62 17.07 8.71
CA ALA A 337 17.51 18.46 9.13
C ALA A 337 17.89 19.46 8.02
N GLU A 338 18.87 19.09 7.18
CA GLU A 338 19.26 19.90 6.03
C GLU A 338 18.15 19.92 4.98
N VAL A 339 17.66 18.75 4.57
CA VAL A 339 16.59 18.64 3.57
C VAL A 339 15.31 19.29 4.07
N ARG A 340 14.95 19.15 5.35
CA ARG A 340 13.79 19.85 5.93
C ARG A 340 13.91 21.37 5.80
N ARG A 341 15.13 21.92 5.96
CA ARG A 341 15.38 23.37 5.90
C ARG A 341 15.48 23.89 4.47
N THR A 342 16.21 23.19 3.60
CA THR A 342 16.52 23.67 2.24
C THR A 342 15.48 23.22 1.23
N ARG A 343 14.81 22.09 1.49
CA ARG A 343 13.99 21.32 0.55
C ARG A 343 14.76 20.85 -0.67
N VAL A 344 16.09 20.87 -0.65
CA VAL A 344 16.92 20.48 -1.79
C VAL A 344 17.39 19.05 -1.59
N ILE A 345 17.18 18.22 -2.62
CA ILE A 345 17.76 16.87 -2.73
C ILE A 345 18.40 16.70 -4.10
N ASP A 346 19.22 15.66 -4.24
CA ASP A 346 19.78 15.21 -5.50
C ASP A 346 19.04 13.94 -5.98
N VAL A 347 18.70 13.86 -7.27
CA VAL A 347 18.07 12.68 -7.88
C VAL A 347 18.79 12.30 -9.17
N LEU A 348 18.65 11.06 -9.61
CA LEU A 348 19.26 10.59 -10.86
C LEU A 348 18.73 11.41 -12.05
N ALA A 349 19.62 11.96 -12.87
CA ALA A 349 19.25 12.64 -14.12
C ALA A 349 18.61 11.66 -15.11
N ASP A 350 19.15 10.43 -15.15
CA ASP A 350 18.73 9.37 -16.08
C ASP A 350 18.67 8.00 -15.37
N PRO A 351 17.63 7.76 -14.53
CA PRO A 351 17.45 6.50 -13.81
C PRO A 351 17.13 5.34 -14.77
N GLU A 352 17.33 4.11 -14.31
CA GLU A 352 17.22 2.92 -15.16
C GLU A 352 15.82 2.74 -15.73
N TYR A 353 14.76 3.08 -15.01
CA TYR A 353 13.38 2.97 -15.51
C TYR A 353 13.13 3.87 -16.74
N LEU A 354 13.75 5.06 -16.81
CA LEU A 354 13.67 5.91 -18.01
C LEU A 354 14.47 5.33 -19.18
N LYS A 355 15.63 4.72 -18.89
CA LYS A 355 16.44 4.03 -19.92
C LYS A 355 15.69 2.83 -20.50
N GLN A 356 15.03 2.05 -19.65
CA GLN A 356 14.20 0.90 -20.05
C GLN A 356 13.04 1.36 -20.95
N MET A 357 12.33 2.43 -20.57
CA MET A 357 11.26 3.01 -21.39
C MET A 357 11.75 3.39 -22.80
N ARG A 358 12.89 4.08 -22.90
CA ARG A 358 13.46 4.47 -24.21
C ARG A 358 13.86 3.27 -25.07
N LYS A 359 14.38 2.19 -24.46
CA LYS A 359 14.69 0.94 -25.17
C LYS A 359 13.43 0.30 -25.76
N VAL A 360 12.33 0.26 -25.00
CA VAL A 360 11.04 -0.26 -25.48
C VAL A 360 10.49 0.60 -26.63
N SER A 361 10.52 1.93 -26.49
CA SER A 361 10.08 2.84 -27.55
C SER A 361 10.91 2.70 -28.83
N ASN A 362 12.23 2.53 -28.72
CA ASN A 362 13.11 2.31 -29.88
C ASN A 362 12.92 0.91 -30.49
N GLY A 363 12.75 -0.12 -29.68
CA GLY A 363 12.47 -1.48 -30.14
C GLY A 363 11.13 -1.60 -30.88
N ASN A 364 10.08 -0.90 -30.43
CA ASN A 364 8.81 -0.82 -31.15
C ASN A 364 8.93 0.00 -32.45
N LYS A 365 9.74 1.06 -32.49
CA LYS A 365 10.03 1.79 -33.74
C LYS A 365 10.79 0.92 -34.75
N ASP A 366 11.72 0.09 -34.29
CA ASP A 366 12.48 -0.83 -35.15
C ASP A 366 11.64 -2.03 -35.63
N LYS A 367 10.72 -2.55 -34.79
CA LYS A 367 9.72 -3.55 -35.20
C LYS A 367 8.75 -2.96 -36.22
N ASN A 368 8.17 -1.79 -35.96
CA ASN A 368 7.28 -1.12 -36.92
C ASN A 368 7.98 -0.78 -38.24
N LYS A 369 9.29 -0.46 -38.23
CA LYS A 369 10.09 -0.31 -39.46
C LYS A 369 10.32 -1.63 -40.21
N ARG A 370 10.47 -2.76 -39.51
CA ARG A 370 10.61 -4.09 -40.15
C ARG A 370 9.28 -4.59 -40.69
N ASP A 371 8.19 -4.35 -39.98
CA ASP A 371 6.85 -4.76 -40.38
C ASP A 371 6.30 -3.87 -41.51
N SER A 372 6.71 -2.60 -41.60
CA SER A 372 6.40 -1.71 -42.73
C SER A 372 7.10 -2.07 -44.04
N VAL A 373 8.02 -3.05 -44.05
CA VAL A 373 8.70 -3.55 -45.25
C VAL A 373 8.05 -4.82 -45.81
N LEU A 374 7.05 -5.40 -45.12
CA LEU A 374 6.47 -6.70 -45.47
C LEU A 374 4.95 -6.72 -45.72
N ASP A 375 4.26 -5.58 -45.74
CA ASP A 375 2.80 -5.55 -45.94
C ASP A 375 2.37 -4.93 -47.28
N ASP A 376 2.47 -5.72 -48.35
CA ASP A 376 1.78 -5.51 -49.62
C ASP A 376 0.79 -6.68 -49.83
N SER A 377 -0.39 -6.64 -49.19
CA SER A 377 -1.55 -7.47 -49.54
C SER A 377 -2.88 -6.92 -48.95
N PRO A 378 -4.05 -7.24 -49.55
CA PRO A 378 -5.18 -6.31 -49.62
C PRO A 378 -6.13 -6.36 -48.41
N LYS A 379 -6.57 -5.17 -47.97
CA LYS A 379 -7.58 -4.96 -46.93
C LYS A 379 -8.94 -5.56 -47.30
N LEU A 380 -9.42 -6.50 -46.49
CA LEU A 380 -10.81 -6.97 -46.46
C LEU A 380 -11.64 -6.03 -45.56
N LYS A 381 -12.67 -5.40 -46.14
CA LYS A 381 -13.73 -4.69 -45.42
C LYS A 381 -14.68 -5.70 -44.78
N ALA A 382 -15.02 -5.51 -43.51
CA ALA A 382 -16.14 -6.17 -42.86
C ALA A 382 -17.15 -5.13 -42.35
N GLN A 383 -18.42 -5.42 -42.61
CA GLN A 383 -19.60 -4.59 -42.48
C GLN A 383 -20.10 -4.52 -41.03
N ALA A 384 -20.68 -3.37 -40.67
CA ALA A 384 -21.48 -3.19 -39.46
C ALA A 384 -22.84 -3.89 -39.60
N LEU A 385 -23.29 -4.54 -38.53
CA LEU A 385 -24.68 -4.96 -38.32
C LEU A 385 -25.14 -4.47 -36.95
N ASP A 386 -26.32 -3.85 -37.00
CA ASP A 386 -27.11 -3.25 -35.93
C ASP A 386 -28.17 -4.26 -35.41
N ALA A 387 -28.87 -3.86 -34.33
CA ALA A 387 -29.98 -4.48 -33.60
C ALA A 387 -29.56 -5.18 -32.27
N GLY A 388 -30.24 -4.97 -31.14
CA GLY A 388 -31.47 -4.23 -30.88
C GLY A 388 -31.84 -4.30 -29.37
N GLU A 389 -32.81 -3.49 -29.00
CA GLU A 389 -33.36 -3.27 -27.65
C GLU A 389 -34.02 -4.52 -27.03
N VAL A 390 -33.81 -4.72 -25.71
CA VAL A 390 -34.68 -5.40 -24.73
C VAL A 390 -34.25 -4.82 -23.37
N GLY A 391 -35.04 -4.18 -22.50
CA GLY A 391 -36.35 -4.48 -21.93
C GLY A 391 -36.19 -4.47 -20.40
N GLU A 392 -36.82 -3.53 -19.69
CA GLU A 392 -36.76 -3.35 -18.22
C GLU A 392 -37.24 -4.60 -17.44
N PRO A 393 -36.68 -4.87 -16.24
CA PRO A 393 -37.40 -5.60 -15.22
C PRO A 393 -37.65 -4.78 -13.94
N ALA A 394 -38.68 -5.22 -13.24
CA ALA A 394 -39.37 -4.56 -12.15
C ALA A 394 -38.61 -4.52 -10.81
N GLN A 395 -39.01 -3.53 -10.00
CA GLN A 395 -38.58 -3.26 -8.64
C GLN A 395 -38.69 -4.46 -7.69
N THR A 396 -37.57 -4.80 -7.06
CA THR A 396 -37.48 -5.45 -5.75
C THR A 396 -36.54 -4.62 -4.86
N GLY A 397 -37.00 -4.26 -3.66
CA GLY A 397 -36.39 -3.23 -2.80
C GLY A 397 -35.08 -3.62 -2.11
N ALA A 398 -33.99 -3.61 -2.87
CA ALA A 398 -32.64 -3.27 -2.41
C ALA A 398 -32.23 -1.99 -3.15
N SER A 399 -31.39 -1.12 -2.57
CA SER A 399 -30.95 0.07 -3.29
C SER A 399 -30.12 -0.34 -4.53
N GLU A 400 -30.18 0.45 -5.60
CA GLU A 400 -29.42 0.18 -6.84
C GLU A 400 -27.91 0.06 -6.56
N GLU A 401 -27.43 0.73 -5.51
CA GLU A 401 -26.06 0.68 -5.00
C GLU A 401 -25.76 -0.61 -4.19
N GLU A 402 -26.70 -1.14 -3.40
CA GLU A 402 -26.53 -2.43 -2.70
C GLU A 402 -26.43 -3.59 -3.70
N LEU A 403 -27.25 -3.55 -4.76
CA LEU A 403 -27.18 -4.53 -5.85
C LEU A 403 -25.86 -4.41 -6.63
N GLN A 404 -25.35 -3.19 -6.80
CA GLN A 404 -24.06 -2.94 -7.46
C GLN A 404 -22.89 -3.47 -6.61
N LEU A 405 -22.92 -3.29 -5.30
CA LEU A 405 -21.91 -3.79 -4.36
C LEU A 405 -21.94 -5.32 -4.26
N GLU A 406 -23.13 -5.94 -4.22
CA GLU A 406 -23.27 -7.40 -4.29
C GLU A 406 -22.81 -7.97 -5.64
N LEU A 407 -23.03 -7.24 -6.75
CA LEU A 407 -22.53 -7.59 -8.08
C LEU A 407 -21.00 -7.48 -8.16
N GLU A 408 -20.40 -6.46 -7.55
CA GLU A 408 -18.95 -6.29 -7.49
C GLU A 408 -18.29 -7.35 -6.59
N GLU A 409 -18.85 -7.63 -5.41
CA GLU A 409 -18.38 -8.73 -4.54
C GLU A 409 -18.54 -10.09 -5.24
N ALA A 410 -19.64 -10.34 -5.96
CA ALA A 410 -19.85 -11.54 -6.74
C ALA A 410 -18.86 -11.66 -7.92
N GLN A 411 -18.58 -10.56 -8.62
CA GLN A 411 -17.62 -10.53 -9.73
C GLN A 411 -16.20 -10.81 -9.24
N VAL A 412 -15.80 -10.23 -8.09
CA VAL A 412 -14.51 -10.51 -7.45
C VAL A 412 -14.41 -11.97 -7.03
N LEU A 413 -15.47 -12.54 -6.44
CA LEU A 413 -15.53 -13.97 -6.09
C LEU A 413 -15.45 -14.87 -7.33
N GLU A 414 -16.13 -14.50 -8.41
CA GLU A 414 -16.11 -15.25 -9.67
C GLU A 414 -14.73 -15.19 -10.35
N ASP A 415 -14.05 -14.04 -10.30
CA ASP A 415 -12.68 -13.89 -10.80
C ASP A 415 -11.67 -14.66 -9.94
N LEU A 416 -11.85 -14.67 -8.62
CA LEU A 416 -11.11 -15.54 -7.69
C LEU A 416 -11.35 -17.02 -7.99
N GLU A 417 -12.59 -17.41 -8.30
CA GLU A 417 -12.94 -18.79 -8.61
C GLU A 417 -12.40 -19.21 -10.00
N ARG A 418 -12.42 -18.31 -10.98
CA ARG A 418 -11.75 -18.47 -12.29
C ARG A 418 -10.23 -18.57 -12.12
N ALA A 419 -9.63 -17.78 -11.23
CA ALA A 419 -8.22 -17.88 -10.88
C ALA A 419 -7.89 -19.23 -10.22
N LYS A 420 -8.69 -19.68 -9.25
CA LYS A 420 -8.60 -21.02 -8.64
C LYS A 420 -8.69 -22.12 -9.71
N LEU A 421 -9.64 -22.03 -10.63
CA LEU A 421 -9.79 -22.99 -11.74
C LEU A 421 -8.60 -22.97 -12.71
N ARG A 422 -8.01 -21.80 -12.98
CA ARG A 422 -6.78 -21.66 -13.78
C ARG A 422 -5.59 -22.32 -13.08
N VAL A 423 -5.41 -22.10 -11.78
CA VAL A 423 -4.38 -22.76 -10.95
C VAL A 423 -4.56 -24.28 -10.94
N VAL A 424 -5.80 -24.77 -10.80
CA VAL A 424 -6.10 -26.21 -10.88
C VAL A 424 -5.78 -26.77 -12.26
N ARG A 425 -6.06 -26.03 -13.34
CA ARG A 425 -5.75 -26.44 -14.73
C ARG A 425 -4.24 -26.46 -14.99
N VAL A 426 -3.48 -25.53 -14.42
CA VAL A 426 -2.01 -25.50 -14.45
C VAL A 426 -1.42 -26.65 -13.63
N LYS A 427 -1.92 -26.91 -12.41
CA LYS A 427 -1.55 -28.09 -11.60
C LYS A 427 -1.81 -29.40 -12.36
N ARG A 428 -2.96 -29.52 -13.05
CA ARG A 428 -3.27 -30.69 -13.87
C ARG A 428 -2.31 -30.87 -15.05
N LYS A 429 -1.98 -29.78 -15.76
CA LYS A 429 -0.96 -29.79 -16.84
C LYS A 429 0.43 -30.14 -16.32
N LEU A 430 0.82 -29.67 -15.13
CA LEU A 430 2.11 -30.01 -14.50
C LEU A 430 2.18 -31.48 -14.06
N VAL A 431 1.09 -32.04 -13.54
CA VAL A 431 0.98 -33.47 -13.20
C VAL A 431 1.02 -34.34 -14.46
N GLU A 432 0.34 -33.94 -15.54
CA GLU A 432 0.38 -34.61 -16.84
C GLU A 432 1.78 -34.53 -17.49
N PHE A 433 2.44 -33.38 -17.39
CA PHE A 433 3.83 -33.18 -17.86
C PHE A 433 4.85 -34.04 -17.07
N ARG A 434 4.68 -34.15 -15.75
CA ARG A 434 5.50 -35.03 -14.90
C ARG A 434 5.26 -36.52 -15.20
N ARG A 435 4.02 -36.94 -15.46
CA ARG A 435 3.70 -38.31 -15.88
C ARG A 435 4.24 -38.65 -17.28
N GLY A 436 4.22 -37.69 -18.21
CA GLY A 436 4.82 -37.85 -19.55
C GLY A 436 6.35 -38.04 -19.51
N ARG A 437 7.08 -37.33 -18.64
CA ARG A 437 8.52 -37.54 -18.45
C ARG A 437 8.85 -38.89 -17.81
N SER A 438 8.01 -39.43 -16.91
CA SER A 438 8.23 -40.76 -16.33
C SER A 438 7.99 -41.92 -17.31
N GLN A 439 7.20 -41.72 -18.38
CA GLN A 439 7.05 -42.73 -19.44
C GLN A 439 8.20 -42.70 -20.46
N VAL A 440 8.76 -41.53 -20.76
CA VAL A 440 9.91 -41.38 -21.68
C VAL A 440 11.24 -41.88 -21.07
N CYS A 441 11.33 -41.97 -19.74
CA CYS A 441 12.48 -42.59 -19.05
C CYS A 441 12.34 -44.12 -18.81
N ARG A 442 11.29 -44.77 -19.32
CA ARG A 442 11.09 -46.24 -19.19
C ARG A 442 10.92 -46.98 -20.54
N SER A 443 11.20 -46.32 -21.66
CA SER A 443 11.42 -46.94 -22.97
C SER A 443 12.86 -46.70 -23.38
#